data_AF-A0A821MXS2-F1
#
_entry.id   AF-A0A821MXS2-F1
#
_cell.length_a   1.000
_cell.length_b   1.000
_cell.length_c   1.000
_cell.angle_alpha   90.00
_cell.angle_beta   90.00
_cell.angle_gamma   90.00
#
_symmetry.space_group_name_H-M   'P 1'
#
loop_
_entity.id
_entity.type
_entity.pdbx_description
1 polymer ?
#
loop_
_entity_poly.entity_id
_entity_poly.type
_entity_poly.pdbx_seq_one_letter_code
_entity_poly.pdbx_strand_id
1 'polypeptide(L)'
;MVNSNNLDQAIKHNNLEIVRALCEHGARIPTSVTSTNPQIAFYLKRCKLNHDLREAAANGKLEDIKLYHRRGADINEKNCHGATALLLTIQHGERYPIVHYLVSCGASMLHSDFSQPSLLNLAKQRKYDKIDNFLSTQLNTQFLATILNNDTSQIDAFSKLSADLFNCTDDEGRTSLHYAVQYHGADLVKWLCDRGSDPMKADQHGNYPITLAAEKGDYAVVEYFITAHGATRTLKNKAGKDALTIARNKNYGEIIQLFDPSFKIDIKTKKILPPKYSNERLDRAAKNGEVSIIQEFIDQEYTSLKDKTEQCRRMIEIAKQEKSYQVLSMLQPHYADLSQELTTEQRASRLVSLGEEYQTIFYSFMSGLSKAIADSDVKLDPENPDTYKNLLLNMTSKNGFT
;
A
#
# COMPACT_ATOMS: atom_id res chain seq x y z
N MET A 1 48.30 -2.28 12.47
CA MET A 1 48.43 -1.20 13.46
C MET A 1 48.82 0.08 12.72
N VAL A 2 47.88 1.01 12.55
CA VAL A 2 48.20 2.33 11.99
C VAL A 2 49.01 3.09 13.04
N ASN A 3 50.23 3.48 12.69
CA ASN A 3 51.20 4.02 13.63
C ASN A 3 50.72 5.38 14.19
N SER A 4 50.67 5.54 15.52
CA SER A 4 50.24 6.81 16.16
C SER A 4 51.05 8.02 15.70
N ASN A 5 52.31 7.78 15.32
CA ASN A 5 53.21 8.80 14.76
C ASN A 5 52.66 9.45 13.48
N ASN A 6 51.88 8.72 12.67
CA ASN A 6 51.33 9.24 11.42
C ASN A 6 50.17 10.21 11.66
N LEU A 7 49.38 9.98 12.73
CA LEU A 7 48.28 10.87 13.10
C LEU A 7 48.82 12.19 13.66
N ASP A 8 49.82 12.13 14.54
CA ASP A 8 50.47 13.32 15.09
C ASP A 8 51.14 14.17 14.01
N GLN A 9 51.77 13.52 13.02
CA GLN A 9 52.31 14.22 11.84
C GLN A 9 51.21 14.85 10.99
N ALA A 10 50.11 14.14 10.73
CA ALA A 10 48.98 14.68 9.97
C ALA A 10 48.33 15.89 10.65
N ILE A 11 48.24 15.86 11.99
CA ILE A 11 47.75 17.00 12.80
C ILE A 11 48.72 18.18 12.69
N LYS A 12 50.03 17.96 12.81
CA LYS A 12 51.06 19.01 12.67
C LYS A 12 51.05 19.66 11.29
N HIS A 13 50.85 18.87 10.24
CA HIS A 13 50.75 19.35 8.87
C HIS A 13 49.36 19.88 8.49
N ASN A 14 48.43 19.95 9.45
CA ASN A 14 47.10 20.50 9.29
C ASN A 14 46.27 19.84 8.17
N ASN A 15 46.48 18.54 7.92
CA ASN A 15 45.81 17.81 6.85
C ASN A 15 44.59 17.07 7.38
N LEU A 16 43.41 17.69 7.26
CA LEU A 16 42.14 17.16 7.76
C LEU A 16 41.75 15.82 7.11
N GLU A 17 41.99 15.66 5.81
CA GLU A 17 41.62 14.45 5.07
C GLU A 17 42.42 13.24 5.54
N ILE A 18 43.73 13.41 5.74
CA ILE A 18 44.57 12.34 6.29
C ILE A 18 44.19 12.05 7.74
N VAL A 19 43.87 13.06 8.55
CA VAL A 19 43.40 12.85 9.93
C VAL A 19 42.11 12.02 9.97
N ARG A 20 41.13 12.34 9.10
CA ARG A 20 39.88 11.58 8.98
C ARG A 20 40.15 10.12 8.60
N ALA A 21 40.91 9.91 7.53
CA ALA A 21 41.25 8.57 7.07
C ALA A 21 41.96 7.76 8.15
N LEU A 22 42.94 8.35 8.86
CA LEU A 22 43.66 7.67 9.93
C LEU A 22 42.74 7.31 11.11
N CYS A 23 41.84 8.22 11.51
CA CYS A 23 40.85 7.95 12.56
C CYS A 23 39.87 6.83 12.18
N GLU A 24 39.38 6.83 10.94
CA GLU A 24 38.51 5.76 10.40
C GLU A 24 39.21 4.40 10.38
N HIS A 25 40.51 4.37 10.07
CA HIS A 25 41.32 3.15 10.06
C HIS A 25 41.85 2.76 11.46
N GLY A 26 41.33 3.38 12.53
CA GLY A 26 41.60 2.97 13.90
C GLY A 26 42.93 3.47 14.48
N ALA A 27 43.44 4.61 14.00
CA ALA A 27 44.57 5.27 14.65
C ALA A 27 44.20 5.67 16.10
N ARG A 28 45.17 5.53 17.01
CA ARG A 28 44.99 5.87 18.42
C ARG A 28 44.83 7.38 18.58
N ILE A 29 43.68 7.82 19.10
CA ILE A 29 43.37 9.23 19.31
C ILE A 29 44.21 9.77 20.49
N PRO A 30 44.91 10.91 20.34
CA PRO A 30 45.70 11.51 21.41
C PRO A 30 44.84 11.86 22.63
N THR A 31 45.40 11.71 23.84
CA THR A 31 44.71 12.04 25.08
C THR A 31 44.45 13.54 25.23
N SER A 32 45.39 14.38 24.76
CA SER A 32 45.25 15.83 24.64
C SER A 32 45.03 16.24 23.17
N VAL A 33 43.83 16.73 22.86
CA VAL A 33 43.48 17.25 21.53
C VAL A 33 44.05 18.67 21.41
N THR A 34 45.37 18.78 21.19
CA THR A 34 46.05 20.07 20.99
C THR A 34 46.36 20.26 19.52
N SER A 35 45.36 20.68 18.75
CA SER A 35 45.51 21.11 17.36
C SER A 35 45.34 22.62 17.26
N THR A 36 46.21 23.28 16.51
CA THR A 36 46.08 24.72 16.19
C THR A 36 44.92 24.98 15.21
N ASN A 37 44.47 23.98 14.45
CA ASN A 37 43.29 24.08 13.60
C ASN A 37 42.02 23.69 14.38
N PRO A 38 41.01 24.59 14.46
CA PRO A 38 39.76 24.35 15.17
C PRO A 38 38.91 23.23 14.56
N GLN A 39 38.97 23.00 13.24
CA GLN A 39 38.22 21.94 12.57
C GLN A 39 38.77 20.54 12.94
N ILE A 40 40.09 20.39 12.93
CA ILE A 40 40.76 19.15 13.34
C ILE A 40 40.52 18.90 14.83
N ALA A 41 40.62 19.93 15.67
CA ALA A 41 40.34 19.82 17.10
C ALA A 41 38.90 19.37 17.38
N PHE A 42 37.93 19.96 16.68
CA PHE A 42 36.51 19.58 16.80
C PHE A 42 36.28 18.13 16.36
N TYR A 43 36.83 17.73 15.21
CA TYR A 43 36.71 16.37 14.70
C TYR A 43 37.31 15.33 15.66
N LEU A 44 38.55 15.53 16.12
CA LEU A 44 39.21 14.63 17.06
C LEU A 44 38.45 14.52 18.40
N LYS A 45 37.87 15.62 18.88
CA LYS A 45 37.01 15.61 20.07
C LYS A 45 35.76 14.74 19.86
N ARG A 46 35.14 14.81 18.67
CA ARG A 46 33.98 13.97 18.31
C ARG A 46 34.38 12.50 18.16
N CYS A 47 35.50 12.19 17.51
CA CYS A 47 36.00 10.82 17.40
C CYS A 47 36.31 10.21 18.76
N LYS A 48 36.90 11.00 19.68
CA LYS A 48 37.15 10.56 21.06
C LYS A 48 35.84 10.29 21.79
N LEU A 49 34.88 11.19 21.68
CA LEU A 49 33.57 11.03 22.30
C LEU A 49 32.82 9.77 21.79
N ASN A 50 32.88 9.50 20.49
CA ASN A 50 32.31 8.29 19.88
C ASN A 50 33.05 7.02 20.32
N HIS A 51 34.38 7.10 20.48
CA HIS A 51 35.18 6.01 21.05
C HIS A 51 34.80 5.73 22.50
N ASP A 52 34.74 6.76 23.34
CA ASP A 52 34.39 6.67 24.77
C ASP A 52 32.98 6.11 24.95
N LEU A 53 32.02 6.48 24.08
CA LEU A 53 30.68 5.90 24.07
C LEU A 53 30.70 4.40 23.76
N ARG A 54 31.45 3.98 22.74
CA ARG A 54 31.60 2.56 22.38
C ARG A 54 32.29 1.75 23.48
N GLU A 55 33.31 2.30 24.12
CA GLU A 55 34.00 1.67 25.25
C GLU A 55 33.08 1.56 26.48
N ALA A 56 32.30 2.60 26.79
CA ALA A 56 31.31 2.55 27.85
C ALA A 56 30.23 1.50 27.58
N ALA A 57 29.80 1.35 26.32
CA ALA A 57 28.88 0.29 25.89
C ALA A 57 29.47 -1.12 26.07
N ALA A 58 30.75 -1.32 25.70
CA ALA A 58 31.47 -2.58 25.89
C ALA A 58 31.75 -2.92 27.37
N ASN A 59 31.86 -1.91 28.24
CA ASN A 59 32.08 -2.08 29.68
C ASN A 59 30.79 -2.07 30.52
N GLY A 60 29.65 -1.68 29.95
CA GLY A 60 28.35 -1.76 30.62
C GLY A 60 28.01 -0.54 31.47
N LYS A 61 28.63 0.61 31.18
CA LYS A 61 28.48 1.84 31.97
C LYS A 61 27.35 2.71 31.41
N LEU A 62 26.11 2.40 31.78
CA LEU A 62 24.92 3.09 31.26
C LEU A 62 24.94 4.61 31.47
N GLU A 63 25.36 5.08 32.65
CA GLU A 63 25.40 6.51 32.96
C GLU A 63 26.44 7.26 32.12
N ASP A 64 27.58 6.63 31.83
CA ASP A 64 28.59 7.20 30.93
C ASP A 64 28.06 7.29 29.49
N ILE A 65 27.32 6.27 29.01
CA ILE A 65 26.68 6.29 27.68
C ILE A 65 25.70 7.45 27.57
N LYS A 66 24.84 7.65 28.58
CA LYS A 66 23.90 8.78 28.63
C LYS A 66 24.65 10.12 28.62
N LEU A 67 25.75 10.22 29.37
CA LEU A 67 26.57 11.42 29.42
C LEU A 67 27.20 11.74 28.07
N TYR A 68 27.80 10.74 27.40
CA TYR A 68 28.44 10.92 26.10
C TYR A 68 27.41 11.25 25.02
N HIS A 69 26.25 10.61 25.03
CA HIS A 69 25.16 10.94 24.11
C HIS A 69 24.69 12.40 24.30
N ARG A 70 24.48 12.86 25.55
CA ARG A 70 24.15 14.27 25.85
C ARG A 70 25.22 15.26 25.38
N ARG A 71 26.48 14.82 25.27
CA ARG A 71 27.59 15.63 24.76
C ARG A 71 27.70 15.61 23.23
N GLY A 72 26.76 14.96 22.53
CA GLY A 72 26.69 14.91 21.07
C GLY A 72 27.44 13.75 20.43
N ALA A 73 27.69 12.67 21.18
CA ALA A 73 28.23 11.44 20.62
C ALA A 73 27.25 10.84 19.61
N ASP A 74 27.79 10.37 18.49
CA ASP A 74 27.02 9.66 17.48
C ASP A 74 26.87 8.19 17.88
N ILE A 75 25.61 7.76 18.06
CA ILE A 75 25.26 6.40 18.49
C ILE A 75 25.58 5.37 17.39
N ASN A 76 25.53 5.79 16.13
CA ASN A 76 25.67 4.94 14.97
C ASN A 76 27.09 4.93 14.39
N GLU A 77 28.02 5.66 15.00
CA GLU A 77 29.42 5.65 14.61
C GLU A 77 30.02 4.25 14.76
N LYS A 78 30.69 3.80 13.70
CA LYS A 78 31.36 2.52 13.67
C LYS A 78 32.81 2.65 14.09
N ASN A 79 33.39 1.55 14.56
CA ASN A 79 34.84 1.44 14.72
C ASN A 79 35.51 0.96 13.43
N CYS A 80 36.84 0.83 13.43
CA CYS A 80 37.61 0.31 12.30
C CYS A 80 37.28 -1.15 11.92
N HIS A 81 36.51 -1.86 12.75
CA HIS A 81 35.99 -3.21 12.48
C HIS A 81 34.51 -3.20 12.07
N GLY A 82 33.90 -2.01 11.89
CA GLY A 82 32.49 -1.86 11.54
C GLY A 82 31.50 -1.98 12.71
N ALA A 83 31.98 -2.12 13.95
CA ALA A 83 31.14 -2.34 15.12
C ALA A 83 30.60 -1.03 15.71
N THR A 84 29.29 -0.98 15.91
CA THR A 84 28.58 0.12 16.60
C THR A 84 28.54 -0.12 18.11
N ALA A 85 28.15 0.90 18.87
CA ALA A 85 27.93 0.76 20.31
C ALA A 85 26.90 -0.32 20.67
N LEU A 86 25.85 -0.45 19.85
CA LEU A 86 24.81 -1.48 20.03
C LEU A 86 25.38 -2.89 19.84
N LEU A 87 26.17 -3.13 18.78
CA LEU A 87 26.80 -4.43 18.55
C LEU A 87 27.75 -4.83 19.68
N LEU A 88 28.60 -3.90 20.13
CA LEU A 88 29.53 -4.15 21.24
C LEU A 88 28.80 -4.47 22.54
N THR A 89 27.66 -3.82 22.79
CA THR A 89 26.85 -4.10 23.99
C THR A 89 26.42 -5.57 24.01
N ILE A 90 25.93 -6.10 22.89
CA ILE A 90 25.42 -7.47 22.79
C ILE A 90 26.58 -8.48 22.69
N GLN A 91 27.71 -8.12 22.08
CA GLN A 91 28.91 -8.96 22.04
C GLN A 91 29.51 -9.22 23.42
N HIS A 92 29.48 -8.22 24.31
CA HIS A 92 30.15 -8.27 25.61
C HIS A 92 29.23 -8.66 26.79
N GLY A 93 27.92 -8.84 26.57
CA GLY A 93 27.02 -9.44 27.57
C GLY A 93 25.53 -9.12 27.40
N GLU A 94 24.71 -9.72 28.26
CA GLU A 94 23.25 -9.47 28.31
C GLU A 94 22.92 -8.16 29.04
N ARG A 95 23.11 -7.03 28.36
CA ARG A 95 22.91 -5.69 28.96
C ARG A 95 21.66 -4.99 28.43
N TYR A 96 20.50 -5.58 28.74
CA TYR A 96 19.20 -5.07 28.30
C TYR A 96 18.99 -3.55 28.54
N PRO A 97 19.33 -2.94 29.69
CA PRO A 97 19.11 -1.51 29.90
C PRO A 97 19.86 -0.60 28.91
N ILE A 98 21.05 -1.03 28.48
CA ILE A 98 21.86 -0.30 27.51
C ILE A 98 21.31 -0.50 26.10
N VAL A 99 20.94 -1.74 25.74
CA VAL A 99 20.29 -2.04 24.46
C VAL A 99 19.01 -1.22 24.31
N HIS A 100 18.15 -1.25 25.32
CA HIS A 100 16.91 -0.48 25.34
C HIS A 100 17.19 1.01 25.15
N TYR A 101 18.13 1.59 25.91
CA TYR A 101 18.49 3.00 25.77
C TYR A 101 19.00 3.36 24.37
N LEU A 102 19.95 2.60 23.84
CA LEU A 102 20.54 2.86 22.52
C LEU A 102 19.49 2.78 21.41
N VAL A 103 18.64 1.75 21.43
CA VAL A 103 17.55 1.60 20.45
C VAL A 103 16.52 2.71 20.59
N SER A 104 16.11 3.08 21.81
CA SER A 104 15.22 4.21 22.05
C SER A 104 15.77 5.55 21.54
N CYS A 105 17.10 5.70 21.50
CA CYS A 105 17.78 6.88 20.97
C CYS A 105 18.05 6.80 19.45
N GLY A 106 17.54 5.79 18.75
CA GLY A 106 17.70 5.67 17.30
C GLY A 106 18.97 4.96 16.84
N ALA A 107 19.51 4.05 17.66
CA ALA A 107 20.58 3.16 17.21
C ALA A 107 20.11 2.29 16.04
N SER A 108 20.90 2.26 14.97
CA SER A 108 20.67 1.38 13.84
C SER A 108 20.85 -0.06 14.28
N MET A 109 19.76 -0.82 14.19
CA MET A 109 19.76 -2.27 14.40
C MET A 109 20.30 -3.02 13.18
N LEU A 110 20.40 -2.35 12.03
CA LEU A 110 20.97 -2.88 10.81
C LEU A 110 22.44 -2.49 10.70
N HIS A 111 23.28 -3.43 10.29
CA HIS A 111 24.69 -3.18 10.00
C HIS A 111 24.95 -3.49 8.53
N SER A 112 25.70 -2.62 7.85
CA SER A 112 25.98 -2.77 6.42
C SER A 112 27.04 -3.83 6.10
N ASP A 113 27.87 -4.20 7.09
CA ASP A 113 29.12 -4.93 6.87
C ASP A 113 28.93 -6.44 6.95
N PHE A 114 29.29 -7.13 5.87
CA PHE A 114 29.15 -8.58 5.71
C PHE A 114 29.98 -9.42 6.69
N SER A 115 30.98 -8.81 7.36
CA SER A 115 31.83 -9.50 8.32
C SER A 115 31.22 -9.57 9.72
N GLN A 116 30.22 -8.74 10.03
CA GLN A 116 29.61 -8.72 11.35
C GLN A 116 28.35 -9.60 11.37
N PRO A 117 28.17 -10.46 12.39
CA PRO A 117 26.94 -11.22 12.53
C PRO A 117 25.76 -10.27 12.76
N SER A 118 24.60 -10.60 12.18
CA SER A 118 23.34 -9.91 12.48
C SER A 118 23.10 -9.87 14.00
N LEU A 119 22.63 -8.73 14.53
CA LEU A 119 22.36 -8.55 15.96
C LEU A 119 21.42 -9.64 16.51
N LEU A 120 20.39 -9.99 15.74
CA LEU A 120 19.45 -11.05 16.09
C LEU A 120 20.13 -12.42 16.17
N ASN A 121 20.96 -12.76 15.18
CA ASN A 121 21.68 -14.03 15.18
C ASN A 121 22.65 -14.14 16.36
N LEU A 122 23.29 -13.02 16.73
CA LEU A 122 24.19 -12.98 17.88
C LEU A 122 23.42 -13.12 19.20
N ALA A 123 22.28 -12.44 19.35
CA ALA A 123 21.41 -12.59 20.51
C ALA A 123 20.91 -14.03 20.66
N LYS A 124 20.48 -14.67 19.57
CA LYS A 124 20.07 -16.09 19.53
C LYS A 124 21.20 -17.05 19.87
N GLN A 125 22.38 -16.89 19.26
CA GLN A 125 23.55 -17.73 19.57
C GLN A 125 23.94 -17.67 21.05
N ARG A 126 23.84 -16.49 21.65
CA ARG A 126 24.17 -16.25 23.05
C ARG A 126 23.03 -16.55 24.02
N LYS A 127 21.82 -16.86 23.52
CA LYS A 127 20.58 -17.10 24.28
C LYS A 127 20.14 -15.90 25.13
N TYR A 128 20.22 -14.70 24.55
CA TYR A 128 19.75 -13.46 25.19
C TYR A 128 18.29 -13.19 24.86
N ASP A 129 17.38 -14.02 25.37
CA ASP A 129 15.96 -14.04 24.97
C ASP A 129 15.26 -12.68 25.13
N LYS A 130 15.55 -11.94 26.21
CA LYS A 130 14.98 -10.60 26.42
C LYS A 130 15.42 -9.59 25.36
N ILE A 131 16.69 -9.66 24.96
CA ILE A 131 17.26 -8.79 23.93
C ILE A 131 16.76 -9.22 22.55
N ASP A 132 16.73 -10.52 22.26
CA ASP A 132 16.25 -11.06 20.99
C ASP A 132 14.78 -10.70 20.76
N ASN A 133 13.92 -10.89 21.78
CA ASN A 133 12.51 -10.50 21.70
C ASN A 133 12.35 -8.99 21.48
N PHE A 134 13.08 -8.16 22.22
CA PHE A 134 13.00 -6.69 22.09
C PHE A 134 13.49 -6.18 20.73
N LEU A 135 14.61 -6.73 20.22
CA LEU A 135 15.12 -6.35 18.90
C LEU A 135 14.21 -6.86 17.78
N SER A 136 13.68 -8.07 17.92
CA SER A 136 12.76 -8.65 16.93
C SER A 136 11.47 -7.85 16.83
N THR A 137 10.87 -7.43 17.97
CA THR A 137 9.67 -6.59 17.95
C THR A 137 9.96 -5.22 17.35
N GLN A 138 11.06 -4.56 17.73
CA GLN A 138 11.38 -3.24 17.21
C GLN A 138 11.71 -3.28 15.70
N LEU A 139 12.45 -4.29 15.26
CA LEU A 139 12.74 -4.50 13.83
C LEU A 139 11.47 -4.81 13.05
N ASN A 140 10.55 -5.61 13.61
CA ASN A 140 9.27 -5.90 12.97
C ASN A 140 8.46 -4.61 12.80
N THR A 141 8.35 -3.78 13.84
CA THR A 141 7.65 -2.50 13.77
C THR A 141 8.26 -1.56 12.72
N GLN A 142 9.59 -1.46 12.68
CA GLN A 142 10.28 -0.65 11.67
C GLN A 142 10.04 -1.20 10.25
N PHE A 143 10.10 -2.52 10.09
CA PHE A 143 9.88 -3.18 8.81
C PHE A 143 8.44 -3.00 8.31
N LEU A 144 7.44 -3.20 9.17
CA LEU A 144 6.03 -2.95 8.85
C LEU A 144 5.80 -1.49 8.45
N ALA A 145 6.42 -0.53 9.14
CA ALA A 145 6.34 0.88 8.76
C ALA A 145 6.98 1.15 7.38
N THR A 146 8.10 0.49 7.04
CA THR A 146 8.71 0.62 5.70
C THR A 146 7.84 0.04 4.60
N ILE A 147 7.16 -1.08 4.87
CA ILE A 147 6.19 -1.67 3.95
C ILE A 147 5.06 -0.68 3.72
N LEU A 148 4.39 -0.22 4.78
CA LEU A 148 3.26 0.72 4.68
C LEU A 148 3.59 2.00 3.88
N ASN A 149 4.82 2.52 4.01
CA ASN A 149 5.29 3.70 3.29
C ASN A 149 5.83 3.40 1.87
N ASN A 150 5.90 2.13 1.47
CA ASN A 150 6.47 1.65 0.21
C ASN A 150 7.92 2.11 -0.04
N ASP A 151 8.72 2.19 1.01
CA ASP A 151 10.11 2.66 0.93
C ASP A 151 11.05 1.55 0.45
N THR A 152 11.13 1.38 -0.87
CA THR A 152 11.91 0.34 -1.55
C THR A 152 13.38 0.32 -1.17
N SER A 153 13.98 1.49 -0.91
CA SER A 153 15.39 1.60 -0.50
C SER A 153 15.63 0.98 0.87
N GLN A 154 14.69 1.15 1.79
CA GLN A 154 14.78 0.52 3.11
C GLN A 154 14.44 -0.97 3.04
N ILE A 155 13.46 -1.37 2.22
CA ILE A 155 13.11 -2.80 2.03
C ILE A 155 14.34 -3.61 1.61
N ASP A 156 15.18 -3.08 0.73
CA ASP A 156 16.45 -3.72 0.35
C ASP A 156 17.47 -3.78 1.49
N ALA A 157 17.46 -2.83 2.44
CA ALA A 157 18.29 -2.90 3.63
C ALA A 157 17.87 -4.06 4.56
N PHE A 158 16.57 -4.36 4.64
CA PHE A 158 16.03 -5.51 5.39
C PHE A 158 16.26 -6.85 4.68
N SER A 159 16.67 -6.86 3.41
CA SER A 159 16.96 -8.10 2.65
C SER A 159 18.06 -8.97 3.28
N LYS A 160 18.94 -8.38 4.10
CA LYS A 160 20.06 -9.06 4.75
C LYS A 160 19.69 -9.74 6.07
N LEU A 161 18.44 -9.64 6.51
CA LEU A 161 17.98 -10.17 7.79
C LEU A 161 17.45 -11.61 7.66
N SER A 162 17.34 -12.28 8.81
CA SER A 162 16.84 -13.66 8.90
C SER A 162 15.38 -13.77 8.50
N ALA A 163 15.01 -14.88 7.87
CA ALA A 163 13.63 -15.20 7.46
C ALA A 163 12.60 -15.09 8.60
N ASP A 164 13.02 -15.33 9.84
CA ASP A 164 12.17 -15.21 11.04
C ASP A 164 11.53 -13.83 11.19
N LEU A 165 12.20 -12.76 10.76
CA LEU A 165 11.68 -11.40 10.86
C LEU A 165 10.44 -11.20 10.00
N PHE A 166 10.40 -11.82 8.82
CA PHE A 166 9.28 -11.64 7.89
C PHE A 166 7.99 -12.31 8.37
N ASN A 167 8.10 -13.23 9.34
CA ASN A 167 6.99 -13.99 9.92
C ASN A 167 6.56 -13.47 11.30
N CYS A 168 7.18 -12.41 11.80
CA CYS A 168 6.71 -11.71 12.98
C CYS A 168 5.33 -11.09 12.74
N THR A 169 4.53 -11.04 13.81
CA THR A 169 3.17 -10.51 13.78
C THR A 169 3.07 -9.24 14.62
N ASP A 170 2.16 -8.36 14.24
CA ASP A 170 1.69 -7.27 15.10
C ASP A 170 0.73 -7.79 16.20
N ASP A 171 0.15 -6.86 16.96
CA ASP A 171 -0.84 -7.15 18.01
C ASP A 171 -2.14 -7.76 17.46
N GLU A 172 -2.40 -7.63 16.15
CA GLU A 172 -3.55 -8.20 15.45
C GLU A 172 -3.21 -9.54 14.75
N GLY A 173 -2.02 -10.10 14.99
CA GLY A 173 -1.57 -11.35 14.38
C GLY A 173 -1.19 -11.21 12.89
N ARG A 174 -1.13 -10.00 12.34
CA ARG A 174 -0.81 -9.74 10.93
C ARG A 174 0.69 -9.73 10.71
N THR A 175 1.12 -10.46 9.69
CA THR A 175 2.51 -10.45 9.21
C THR A 175 2.74 -9.36 8.18
N SER A 176 4.00 -9.08 7.88
CA SER A 176 4.42 -8.23 6.75
C SER A 176 3.71 -8.57 5.43
N LEU A 177 3.46 -9.85 5.18
CA LEU A 177 2.76 -10.34 3.99
C LEU A 177 1.28 -9.93 3.96
N HIS A 178 0.60 -9.84 5.11
CA HIS A 178 -0.78 -9.33 5.17
C HIS A 178 -0.84 -7.86 4.73
N TYR A 179 0.11 -7.05 5.22
CA TYR A 179 0.23 -5.64 4.85
C TYR A 179 0.60 -5.46 3.37
N ALA A 180 1.51 -6.29 2.85
CA ALA A 180 1.88 -6.29 1.44
C ALA A 180 0.66 -6.52 0.54
N VAL A 181 -0.16 -7.54 0.86
CA VAL A 181 -1.40 -7.82 0.10
C VAL A 181 -2.42 -6.67 0.22
N GLN A 182 -2.57 -6.12 1.43
CA GLN A 182 -3.56 -5.07 1.69
C GLN A 182 -3.25 -3.78 0.93
N TYR A 183 -2.01 -3.29 1.04
CA TYR A 183 -1.64 -1.93 0.61
C TYR A 183 -0.78 -1.87 -0.65
N HIS A 184 -0.15 -2.97 -1.05
CA HIS A 184 0.78 -3.03 -2.17
C HIS A 184 0.30 -4.02 -3.23
N GLY A 185 1.17 -4.36 -4.18
CA GLY A 185 0.88 -5.27 -5.30
C GLY A 185 1.74 -6.53 -5.28
N ALA A 186 1.60 -7.33 -6.35
CA ALA A 186 2.21 -8.65 -6.47
C ALA A 186 3.74 -8.67 -6.36
N ASP A 187 4.44 -7.60 -6.76
CA ASP A 187 5.91 -7.56 -6.73
C ASP A 187 6.46 -7.64 -5.31
N LEU A 188 5.88 -6.88 -4.37
CA LEU A 188 6.30 -6.92 -2.96
C LEU A 188 5.90 -8.25 -2.30
N VAL A 189 4.72 -8.78 -2.66
CA VAL A 189 4.26 -10.09 -2.18
C VAL A 189 5.24 -11.20 -2.59
N LYS A 190 5.64 -11.22 -3.87
CA LYS A 190 6.64 -12.15 -4.41
C LYS A 190 7.98 -11.99 -3.68
N TRP A 191 8.46 -10.76 -3.56
CA TRP A 191 9.73 -10.45 -2.90
C TRP A 191 9.79 -10.94 -1.44
N LEU A 192 8.69 -10.85 -0.70
CA LEU A 192 8.55 -11.34 0.68
C LEU A 192 8.52 -12.87 0.74
N CYS A 193 7.71 -13.52 -0.10
CA CYS A 193 7.63 -14.98 -0.15
C CYS A 193 8.96 -15.63 -0.56
N ASP A 194 9.68 -15.04 -1.53
CA ASP A 194 11.02 -15.49 -1.94
C ASP A 194 12.06 -15.43 -0.80
N ARG A 195 11.78 -14.63 0.24
CA ARG A 195 12.62 -14.46 1.43
C ARG A 195 12.13 -15.23 2.66
N GLY A 196 11.14 -16.10 2.47
CA GLY A 196 10.66 -17.01 3.52
C GLY A 196 9.48 -16.49 4.34
N SER A 197 8.76 -15.46 3.88
CA SER A 197 7.42 -15.16 4.43
C SER A 197 6.48 -16.34 4.22
N ASP A 198 5.81 -16.76 5.29
CA ASP A 198 4.86 -17.85 5.30
C ASP A 198 3.46 -17.37 4.87
N PRO A 199 2.96 -17.78 3.69
CA PRO A 199 1.63 -17.42 3.21
C PRO A 199 0.50 -18.19 3.91
N MET A 200 0.82 -19.17 4.76
CA MET A 200 -0.13 -19.96 5.54
C MET A 200 -0.35 -19.42 6.96
N LYS A 201 0.30 -18.32 7.33
CA LYS A 201 0.06 -17.65 8.62
C LYS A 201 -1.26 -16.87 8.54
N ALA A 202 -2.16 -17.10 9.51
CA ALA A 202 -3.41 -16.35 9.62
C ALA A 202 -3.32 -15.23 10.66
N ASP A 203 -4.03 -14.13 10.43
CA ASP A 203 -4.25 -13.07 11.41
C ASP A 203 -5.21 -13.49 12.55
N GLN A 204 -5.44 -12.59 13.51
CA GLN A 204 -6.37 -12.86 14.62
C GLN A 204 -7.82 -13.09 14.18
N HIS A 205 -8.21 -12.68 12.98
CA HIS A 205 -9.53 -12.94 12.39
C HIS A 205 -9.54 -14.25 11.57
N GLY A 206 -8.42 -14.95 11.52
CA GLY A 206 -8.21 -16.15 10.71
C GLY A 206 -8.05 -15.83 9.22
N ASN A 207 -7.92 -14.56 8.83
CA ASN A 207 -7.69 -14.23 7.43
C ASN A 207 -6.25 -14.60 7.08
N TYR A 208 -6.11 -15.30 5.97
CA TYR A 208 -4.83 -15.60 5.33
C TYR A 208 -4.55 -14.57 4.24
N PRO A 209 -3.28 -14.35 3.86
CA PRO A 209 -2.91 -13.46 2.76
C PRO A 209 -3.72 -13.70 1.48
N ILE A 210 -3.95 -14.97 1.09
CA ILE A 210 -4.76 -15.29 -0.10
C ILE A 210 -6.24 -14.91 0.06
N THR A 211 -6.81 -15.04 1.26
CA THR A 211 -8.21 -14.66 1.50
C THR A 211 -8.40 -13.14 1.46
N LEU A 212 -7.40 -12.37 1.94
CA LEU A 212 -7.38 -10.92 1.80
C LEU A 212 -7.22 -10.49 0.33
N ALA A 213 -6.34 -11.16 -0.43
CA ALA A 213 -6.17 -10.90 -1.85
C ALA A 213 -7.47 -11.15 -2.65
N ALA A 214 -8.15 -12.26 -2.36
CA ALA A 214 -9.45 -12.58 -2.96
C ALA A 214 -10.54 -11.59 -2.52
N GLU A 215 -10.48 -11.06 -1.30
CA GLU A 215 -11.41 -10.03 -0.82
C GLU A 215 -11.20 -8.69 -1.53
N LYS A 216 -9.95 -8.34 -1.84
CA LYS A 216 -9.58 -7.13 -2.59
C LYS A 216 -9.84 -7.26 -4.10
N GLY A 217 -9.90 -8.49 -4.62
CA GLY A 217 -10.00 -8.76 -6.05
C GLY A 217 -8.66 -8.67 -6.78
N ASP A 218 -7.54 -8.86 -6.07
CA ASP A 218 -6.20 -8.76 -6.64
C ASP A 218 -5.82 -10.06 -7.37
N TYR A 219 -6.15 -10.14 -8.67
CA TYR A 219 -5.91 -11.30 -9.52
C TYR A 219 -4.46 -11.77 -9.48
N ALA A 220 -3.50 -10.84 -9.64
CA ALA A 220 -2.07 -11.18 -9.77
C ALA A 220 -1.51 -11.79 -8.48
N VAL A 221 -1.94 -11.29 -7.33
CA VAL A 221 -1.55 -11.85 -6.03
C VAL A 221 -2.18 -13.22 -5.81
N VAL A 222 -3.46 -13.40 -6.16
CA VAL A 222 -4.14 -14.70 -6.04
C VAL A 222 -3.51 -15.74 -6.96
N GLU A 223 -3.24 -15.38 -8.22
CA GLU A 223 -2.54 -16.24 -9.18
C GLU A 223 -1.18 -16.69 -8.63
N TYR A 224 -0.39 -15.76 -8.09
CA TYR A 224 0.89 -16.08 -7.47
C TYR A 224 0.75 -17.08 -6.31
N PHE A 225 -0.18 -16.85 -5.37
CA PHE A 225 -0.37 -17.78 -4.27
C PHE A 225 -0.86 -19.16 -4.73
N ILE A 226 -1.73 -19.23 -5.75
CA ILE A 226 -2.20 -20.50 -6.30
C ILE A 226 -1.06 -21.28 -6.96
N THR A 227 -0.22 -20.59 -7.74
CA THR A 227 0.85 -21.20 -8.55
C THR A 227 2.07 -21.57 -7.73
N ALA A 228 2.54 -20.65 -6.87
CA ALA A 228 3.74 -20.84 -6.05
C ALA A 228 3.45 -21.54 -4.71
N HIS A 229 2.23 -21.39 -4.17
CA HIS A 229 1.86 -21.85 -2.82
C HIS A 229 0.51 -22.56 -2.80
N GLY A 230 0.31 -23.55 -3.68
CA GLY A 230 -1.00 -24.19 -3.91
C GLY A 230 -1.74 -24.74 -2.69
N ALA A 231 -1.04 -25.03 -1.58
CA ALA A 231 -1.66 -25.38 -0.29
C ALA A 231 -2.57 -24.29 0.29
N THR A 232 -2.38 -23.03 -0.12
CA THR A 232 -3.15 -21.87 0.35
C THR A 232 -4.60 -21.85 -0.17
N ARG A 233 -4.89 -22.57 -1.26
CA ARG A 233 -6.18 -22.54 -1.96
C ARG A 233 -7.38 -22.92 -1.10
N THR A 234 -7.18 -23.81 -0.13
CA THR A 234 -8.25 -24.38 0.70
C THR A 234 -8.35 -23.74 2.07
N LEU A 235 -7.55 -22.70 2.34
CA LEU A 235 -7.52 -22.03 3.64
C LEU A 235 -8.82 -21.25 3.86
N LYS A 236 -9.45 -21.50 5.00
CA LYS A 236 -10.71 -20.88 5.41
C LYS A 236 -10.50 -19.98 6.60
N ASN A 237 -11.00 -18.76 6.53
CA ASN A 237 -10.96 -17.84 7.66
C ASN A 237 -11.91 -18.25 8.80
N LYS A 238 -11.95 -17.49 9.91
CA LYS A 238 -12.87 -17.78 11.03
C LYS A 238 -14.34 -17.74 10.64
N ALA A 239 -14.70 -17.05 9.56
CA ALA A 239 -16.05 -17.05 9.00
C ALA A 239 -16.35 -18.28 8.11
N GLY A 240 -15.41 -19.23 8.00
CA GLY A 240 -15.53 -20.44 7.18
C GLY A 240 -15.39 -20.20 5.68
N LYS A 241 -14.97 -18.99 5.26
CA LYS A 241 -14.87 -18.61 3.85
C LYS A 241 -13.43 -18.82 3.36
N ASP A 242 -13.29 -19.53 2.25
CA ASP A 242 -12.05 -19.62 1.49
C ASP A 242 -11.99 -18.54 0.39
N ALA A 243 -10.82 -18.41 -0.25
CA ALA A 243 -10.59 -17.43 -1.31
C ALA A 243 -11.60 -17.58 -2.48
N LEU A 244 -11.95 -18.81 -2.87
CA LEU A 244 -12.94 -19.06 -3.92
C LEU A 244 -14.34 -18.59 -3.51
N THR A 245 -14.76 -18.88 -2.28
CA THR A 245 -16.07 -18.47 -1.74
C THR A 245 -16.17 -16.95 -1.65
N ILE A 246 -15.09 -16.27 -1.25
CA ILE A 246 -15.00 -14.82 -1.23
C ILE A 246 -15.14 -14.25 -2.66
N ALA A 247 -14.37 -14.80 -3.62
CA ALA A 247 -14.41 -14.38 -5.01
C ALA A 247 -15.81 -14.57 -5.64
N ARG A 248 -16.48 -15.69 -5.33
CA ARG A 248 -17.88 -15.95 -5.75
C ARG A 248 -18.85 -14.95 -5.15
N ASN A 249 -18.77 -14.67 -3.85
CA ASN A 249 -19.65 -13.70 -3.19
C ASN A 249 -19.48 -12.27 -3.73
N LYS A 250 -18.27 -11.91 -4.17
CA LYS A 250 -17.98 -10.60 -4.77
C LYS A 250 -18.12 -10.55 -6.29
N ASN A 251 -18.39 -11.69 -6.95
CA ASN A 251 -18.47 -11.86 -8.40
C ASN A 251 -17.17 -11.51 -9.15
N TYR A 252 -16.00 -11.89 -8.61
CA TYR A 252 -14.72 -11.73 -9.32
C TYR A 252 -14.48 -12.88 -10.29
N GLY A 253 -15.08 -12.79 -11.49
CA GLY A 253 -15.10 -13.85 -12.50
C GLY A 253 -13.71 -14.40 -12.87
N GLU A 254 -12.73 -13.52 -13.06
CA GLU A 254 -11.35 -13.89 -13.40
C GLU A 254 -10.68 -14.72 -12.29
N ILE A 255 -10.90 -14.34 -11.03
CA ILE A 255 -10.40 -15.08 -9.87
C ILE A 255 -11.14 -16.41 -9.74
N ILE A 256 -12.46 -16.45 -9.94
CA ILE A 256 -13.22 -17.71 -9.92
C ILE A 256 -12.68 -18.67 -10.98
N GLN A 257 -12.37 -18.17 -12.18
CA GLN A 257 -11.80 -18.96 -13.27
C GLN A 257 -10.40 -19.50 -12.95
N LEU A 258 -9.58 -18.78 -12.17
CA LEU A 258 -8.31 -19.30 -11.66
C LEU A 258 -8.49 -20.55 -10.77
N PHE A 259 -9.55 -20.57 -9.96
CA PHE A 259 -9.83 -21.72 -9.09
C PHE A 259 -10.58 -22.84 -9.82
N ASP A 260 -11.49 -22.48 -10.72
CA ASP A 260 -12.37 -23.37 -11.49
C ASP A 260 -12.35 -22.96 -12.97
N PRO A 261 -11.45 -23.54 -13.78
CA PRO A 261 -11.32 -23.20 -15.20
C PRO A 261 -12.57 -23.49 -16.03
N SER A 262 -13.51 -24.30 -15.51
CA SER A 262 -14.77 -24.63 -16.17
C SER A 262 -15.83 -23.54 -16.01
N PHE A 263 -15.60 -22.58 -15.11
CA PHE A 263 -16.49 -21.46 -14.87
C PHE A 263 -16.56 -20.55 -16.10
N LYS A 264 -17.75 -20.47 -16.71
CA LYS A 264 -18.04 -19.51 -17.78
C LYS A 264 -18.44 -18.19 -17.15
N ILE A 265 -17.68 -17.13 -17.43
CA ILE A 265 -18.01 -15.78 -17.02
C ILE A 265 -19.30 -15.38 -17.76
N ASP A 266 -20.40 -15.23 -17.02
CA ASP A 266 -21.65 -14.73 -17.59
C ASP A 266 -21.53 -13.21 -17.78
N ILE A 267 -21.26 -12.81 -19.03
CA ILE A 267 -20.99 -11.44 -19.46
C ILE A 267 -22.17 -10.51 -19.12
N LYS A 268 -23.36 -11.05 -18.85
CA LYS A 268 -24.57 -10.30 -18.46
C LYS A 268 -24.59 -9.83 -16.99
N THR A 269 -23.67 -10.33 -16.16
CA THR A 269 -23.50 -9.88 -14.76
C THR A 269 -22.07 -9.42 -14.52
N LYS A 270 -21.48 -8.70 -15.48
CA LYS A 270 -20.29 -7.88 -15.26
C LYS A 270 -20.66 -6.85 -14.19
N LYS A 271 -20.42 -7.17 -12.93
CA LYS A 271 -20.48 -6.19 -11.84
C LYS A 271 -19.28 -5.29 -12.10
N ILE A 272 -19.51 -4.22 -12.84
CA ILE A 272 -18.49 -3.26 -13.23
C ILE A 272 -17.81 -2.78 -11.93
N LEU A 273 -16.49 -2.96 -11.86
CA LEU A 273 -15.70 -2.73 -10.66
C LEU A 273 -15.73 -1.23 -10.28
N PRO A 274 -15.64 -0.88 -8.98
CA PRO A 274 -15.36 0.50 -8.59
C PRO A 274 -14.02 0.96 -9.20
N PRO A 275 -13.82 2.27 -9.43
CA PRO A 275 -12.63 2.78 -10.10
C PRO A 275 -11.35 2.26 -9.42
N LYS A 276 -10.46 1.60 -10.19
CA LYS A 276 -9.21 0.99 -9.70
C LYS A 276 -8.30 1.99 -8.99
N TYR A 277 -8.39 3.26 -9.38
CA TYR A 277 -7.58 4.35 -8.86
C TYR A 277 -8.45 5.44 -8.24
N SER A 278 -8.01 5.97 -7.09
CA SER A 278 -8.61 7.18 -6.53
C SER A 278 -8.34 8.39 -7.44
N ASN A 279 -9.19 9.41 -7.35
CA ASN A 279 -9.00 10.67 -8.08
C ASN A 279 -7.59 11.26 -7.86
N GLU A 280 -7.09 11.19 -6.63
CA GLU A 280 -5.75 11.68 -6.26
C GLU A 280 -4.62 10.92 -7.00
N ARG A 281 -4.77 9.61 -7.20
CA ARG A 281 -3.78 8.79 -7.91
C ARG A 281 -3.77 9.08 -9.41
N LEU A 282 -4.95 9.29 -9.99
CA LEU A 282 -5.14 9.67 -11.39
C LEU A 282 -4.63 11.09 -11.66
N ASP A 283 -4.95 12.04 -10.77
CA ASP A 283 -4.48 13.43 -10.85
C ASP A 283 -2.94 13.48 -10.81
N ARG A 284 -2.31 12.68 -9.93
CA ARG A 284 -0.85 12.55 -9.87
C ARG A 284 -0.27 11.88 -11.12
N ALA A 285 -0.92 10.84 -11.65
CA ALA A 285 -0.49 10.17 -12.87
C ALA A 285 -0.54 11.12 -14.08
N ALA A 286 -1.60 11.93 -14.20
CA ALA A 286 -1.72 12.94 -15.24
C ALA A 286 -0.67 14.05 -15.09
N LYS A 287 -0.39 14.49 -13.86
CA LYS A 287 0.64 15.49 -13.54
C LYS A 287 2.05 15.01 -13.90
N ASN A 288 2.39 13.78 -13.53
CA ASN A 288 3.72 13.22 -13.71
C ASN A 288 3.96 12.57 -15.08
N GLY A 289 2.92 12.48 -15.93
CA GLY A 289 3.03 11.84 -17.24
C GLY A 289 3.13 10.31 -17.18
N GLU A 290 2.51 9.67 -16.20
CA GLU A 290 2.56 8.20 -16.01
C GLU A 290 1.64 7.49 -17.02
N VAL A 291 2.13 7.30 -18.25
CA VAL A 291 1.39 6.76 -19.41
C VAL A 291 0.74 5.40 -19.14
N SER A 292 1.40 4.49 -18.43
CA SER A 292 0.87 3.15 -18.15
C SER A 292 -0.44 3.19 -17.37
N ILE A 293 -0.54 4.09 -16.39
CA ILE A 293 -1.74 4.22 -15.54
C ILE A 293 -2.87 4.90 -16.31
N ILE A 294 -2.53 5.86 -17.18
CA ILE A 294 -3.51 6.52 -18.06
C ILE A 294 -4.07 5.53 -19.08
N GLN A 295 -3.24 4.65 -19.65
CA GLN A 295 -3.69 3.59 -20.55
C GLN A 295 -4.59 2.60 -19.80
N GLU A 296 -4.18 2.14 -18.62
CA GLU A 296 -4.99 1.25 -17.79
C GLU A 296 -6.33 1.89 -17.35
N PHE A 297 -6.40 3.21 -17.20
CA PHE A 297 -7.67 3.92 -16.95
C PHE A 297 -8.57 3.94 -18.20
N ILE A 298 -8.01 4.15 -19.39
CA ILE A 298 -8.75 4.16 -20.65
C ILE A 298 -9.41 2.79 -20.87
N ASP A 299 -8.63 1.73 -20.69
CA ASP A 299 -9.03 0.34 -20.93
C ASP A 299 -10.05 -0.19 -19.90
N GLN A 300 -10.26 0.50 -18.78
CA GLN A 300 -11.24 0.12 -17.77
C GLN A 300 -12.67 0.51 -18.12
N GLU A 301 -13.62 -0.40 -17.94
CA GLU A 301 -15.06 -0.12 -18.02
C GLU A 301 -15.59 0.43 -16.68
N TYR A 302 -16.44 1.46 -16.71
CA TYR A 302 -16.98 2.15 -15.52
C TYR A 302 -18.49 1.94 -15.37
N THR A 303 -18.98 1.90 -14.12
CA THR A 303 -20.42 1.80 -13.78
C THR A 303 -21.19 3.06 -14.16
N SER A 304 -20.56 4.22 -13.98
CA SER A 304 -21.13 5.54 -14.22
C SER A 304 -20.30 6.20 -15.32
N LEU A 305 -20.85 6.21 -16.53
CA LEU A 305 -20.23 6.87 -17.68
C LEU A 305 -20.01 8.37 -17.40
N LYS A 306 -20.89 8.96 -16.60
CA LYS A 306 -20.77 10.35 -16.12
C LYS A 306 -19.51 10.56 -15.27
N ASP A 307 -19.24 9.68 -14.33
CA ASP A 307 -18.07 9.81 -13.44
C ASP A 307 -16.76 9.55 -14.19
N LYS A 308 -16.73 8.58 -15.12
CA LYS A 308 -15.56 8.35 -16.00
C LYS A 308 -15.26 9.58 -16.85
N THR A 309 -16.31 10.20 -17.41
CA THR A 309 -16.19 11.42 -18.22
C THR A 309 -15.64 12.58 -17.40
N GLU A 310 -16.10 12.76 -16.16
CA GLU A 310 -15.61 13.83 -15.27
C GLU A 310 -14.16 13.60 -14.82
N GLN A 311 -13.78 12.36 -14.48
CA GLN A 311 -12.40 12.00 -14.18
C GLN A 311 -11.47 12.25 -15.38
N CYS A 312 -11.90 11.85 -16.58
CA CYS A 312 -11.17 12.08 -17.82
C CYS A 312 -10.98 13.58 -18.10
N ARG A 313 -12.04 14.38 -17.92
CA ARG A 313 -11.99 15.85 -18.04
C ARG A 313 -10.98 16.48 -17.09
N ARG A 314 -11.02 16.11 -15.81
CA ARG A 314 -10.10 16.62 -14.80
C ARG A 314 -8.65 16.32 -15.15
N MET A 315 -8.34 15.07 -15.55
CA MET A 315 -6.99 14.69 -15.96
C MET A 315 -6.51 15.47 -17.19
N ILE A 316 -7.39 15.76 -18.15
CA ILE A 316 -7.05 16.62 -19.31
C ILE A 316 -6.71 18.05 -18.86
N GLU A 317 -7.44 18.62 -17.90
CA GLU A 317 -7.16 19.96 -17.37
C GLU A 317 -5.80 20.03 -16.69
N ILE A 318 -5.46 19.02 -15.87
CA ILE A 318 -4.15 18.91 -15.20
C ILE A 318 -3.03 18.71 -16.23
N ALA A 319 -3.20 17.79 -17.19
CA ALA A 319 -2.20 17.53 -18.21
C ALA A 319 -1.96 18.75 -19.13
N LYS A 320 -2.96 19.61 -19.35
CA LYS A 320 -2.80 20.89 -20.05
C LYS A 320 -1.96 21.88 -19.25
N GLN A 321 -2.21 22.00 -17.94
CA GLN A 321 -1.46 22.91 -17.06
C GLN A 321 0.03 22.53 -17.01
N GLU A 322 0.31 21.24 -16.93
CA GLU A 322 1.66 20.68 -16.78
C GLU A 322 2.37 20.43 -18.13
N LYS A 323 1.72 20.76 -19.26
CA LYS A 323 2.22 20.56 -20.64
C LYS A 323 2.61 19.10 -20.95
N SER A 324 1.87 18.14 -20.40
CA SER A 324 2.06 16.71 -20.64
C SER A 324 1.39 16.28 -21.95
N TYR A 325 2.05 16.53 -23.08
CA TYR A 325 1.50 16.31 -24.44
C TYR A 325 1.15 14.84 -24.73
N GLN A 326 1.91 13.89 -24.17
CA GLN A 326 1.68 12.46 -24.39
C GLN A 326 0.37 12.00 -23.74
N VAL A 327 0.10 12.42 -22.51
CA VAL A 327 -1.16 12.12 -21.80
C VAL A 327 -2.36 12.77 -22.50
N LEU A 328 -2.20 14.00 -22.99
CA LEU A 328 -3.24 14.69 -23.76
C LEU A 328 -3.60 13.96 -25.05
N SER A 329 -2.60 13.45 -25.78
CA SER A 329 -2.82 12.71 -27.03
C SER A 329 -3.65 11.44 -26.85
N MET A 330 -3.61 10.84 -25.65
CA MET A 330 -4.35 9.63 -25.32
C MET A 330 -5.74 9.93 -24.75
N LEU A 331 -5.85 10.94 -23.87
CA LEU A 331 -7.11 11.25 -23.20
C LEU A 331 -8.10 12.04 -24.07
N GLN A 332 -7.64 12.90 -24.97
CA GLN A 332 -8.52 13.72 -25.82
C GLN A 332 -9.46 12.91 -26.74
N PRO A 333 -8.98 11.91 -27.51
CA PRO A 333 -9.87 11.10 -28.34
C PRO A 333 -10.86 10.30 -27.50
N HIS A 334 -10.37 9.67 -26.43
CA HIS A 334 -11.22 8.90 -25.52
C HIS A 334 -12.28 9.77 -24.81
N TYR A 335 -11.96 11.02 -24.45
CA TYR A 335 -12.95 11.95 -23.89
C TYR A 335 -14.05 12.32 -24.90
N ALA A 336 -13.71 12.47 -26.18
CA ALA A 336 -14.69 12.74 -27.22
C ALA A 336 -15.68 11.57 -27.35
N ASP A 337 -15.17 10.33 -27.37
CA ASP A 337 -15.99 9.11 -27.45
C ASP A 337 -16.92 8.99 -26.23
N LEU A 338 -16.37 9.12 -25.01
CA LEU A 338 -17.16 9.08 -23.78
C LEU A 338 -18.27 10.15 -23.73
N SER A 339 -17.97 11.36 -24.21
CA SER A 339 -18.94 12.46 -24.23
C SER A 339 -20.11 12.18 -25.18
N GLN A 340 -19.86 11.53 -26.32
CA GLN A 340 -20.91 11.14 -27.26
C GLN A 340 -21.79 10.04 -26.68
N GLU A 341 -21.18 8.99 -26.13
CA GLU A 341 -21.90 7.88 -25.50
C GLU A 341 -22.83 8.38 -24.38
N LEU A 342 -22.36 9.29 -23.52
CA LEU A 342 -23.17 9.85 -22.43
C LEU A 342 -24.41 10.59 -22.93
N THR A 343 -24.32 11.31 -24.06
CA THR A 343 -25.48 11.99 -24.64
C THR A 343 -26.49 10.99 -25.25
N THR A 344 -26.02 9.87 -25.79
CA THR A 344 -26.91 8.82 -26.32
C THR A 344 -27.64 8.08 -25.21
N GLU A 345 -26.98 7.78 -24.10
CA GLU A 345 -27.58 7.14 -22.92
C GLU A 345 -28.64 8.02 -22.24
N GLN A 346 -28.38 9.33 -22.15
CA GLN A 346 -29.36 10.30 -21.65
C GLN A 346 -30.59 10.42 -22.56
N ARG A 347 -30.42 10.34 -23.89
CA ARG A 347 -31.54 10.32 -24.86
C ARG A 347 -32.35 9.02 -24.75
N ALA A 348 -31.68 7.87 -24.62
CA ALA A 348 -32.34 6.58 -24.46
C ALA A 348 -33.15 6.52 -23.15
N SER A 349 -32.57 6.96 -22.03
CA SER A 349 -33.25 7.04 -20.73
C SER A 349 -34.50 7.93 -20.77
N ARG A 350 -34.44 9.08 -21.48
CA ARG A 350 -35.61 9.96 -21.69
C ARG A 350 -36.72 9.30 -22.51
N LEU A 351 -36.36 8.53 -23.54
CA LEU A 351 -37.35 7.82 -24.37
C LEU A 351 -38.07 6.73 -23.59
N VAL A 352 -37.35 6.02 -22.70
CA VAL A 352 -37.94 5.02 -21.80
C VAL A 352 -38.91 5.67 -20.82
N SER A 353 -38.50 6.78 -20.17
CA SER A 353 -39.39 7.49 -19.23
C SER A 353 -40.65 8.05 -19.91
N LEU A 354 -40.51 8.58 -21.13
CA LEU A 354 -41.66 9.00 -21.94
C LEU A 354 -42.58 7.82 -22.24
N GLY A 355 -42.02 6.65 -22.60
CA GLY A 355 -42.81 5.44 -22.85
C GLY A 355 -43.62 4.98 -21.64
N GLU A 356 -43.04 5.03 -20.44
CA GLU A 356 -43.72 4.70 -19.18
C GLU A 356 -44.81 5.72 -18.81
N GLU A 357 -44.55 7.02 -19.02
CA GLU A 357 -45.57 8.06 -18.86
C GLU A 357 -46.74 7.86 -19.82
N TYR A 358 -46.48 7.60 -21.10
CA TYR A 358 -47.52 7.33 -22.11
C TYR A 358 -48.33 6.08 -21.77
N GLN A 359 -47.68 4.99 -21.30
CA GLN A 359 -48.40 3.80 -20.83
C GLN A 359 -49.29 4.12 -19.63
N THR A 360 -48.79 4.90 -18.67
CA THR A 360 -49.56 5.25 -17.46
C THR A 360 -50.78 6.12 -17.81
N ILE A 361 -50.61 7.09 -18.71
CA ILE A 361 -51.71 7.90 -19.24
C ILE A 361 -52.72 7.02 -19.98
N PHE A 362 -52.25 6.07 -20.81
CA PHE A 362 -53.12 5.16 -21.53
C PHE A 362 -53.91 4.24 -20.59
N TYR A 363 -53.26 3.61 -19.61
CA TYR A 363 -53.94 2.73 -18.66
C TYR A 363 -54.90 3.48 -17.74
N SER A 364 -54.56 4.70 -17.30
CA SER A 364 -55.48 5.54 -16.52
C SER A 364 -56.70 5.96 -17.35
N PHE A 365 -56.50 6.32 -18.63
CA PHE A 365 -57.60 6.59 -19.56
C PHE A 365 -58.49 5.36 -19.77
N MET A 366 -57.91 4.18 -20.05
CA MET A 366 -58.65 2.94 -20.23
C MET A 366 -59.40 2.51 -18.97
N SER A 367 -58.82 2.72 -17.79
CA SER A 367 -59.50 2.48 -16.50
C SER A 367 -60.67 3.46 -16.27
N GLY A 368 -60.50 4.73 -16.64
CA GLY A 368 -61.58 5.73 -16.59
C GLY A 368 -62.73 5.38 -17.53
N LEU A 369 -62.41 4.94 -18.75
CA LEU A 369 -63.34 4.40 -19.73
C LEU A 369 -64.13 3.21 -19.16
N SER A 370 -63.44 2.22 -18.61
CA SER A 370 -64.07 1.05 -18.00
C SER A 370 -65.03 1.43 -16.87
N LYS A 371 -64.67 2.41 -16.04
CA LYS A 371 -65.51 2.87 -14.94
C LYS A 371 -66.73 3.66 -15.44
N ALA A 372 -66.56 4.52 -16.43
CA ALA A 372 -67.65 5.25 -17.05
C ALA A 372 -68.67 4.31 -17.74
N ILE A 373 -68.20 3.23 -18.37
CA ILE A 373 -69.06 2.19 -18.97
C ILE A 373 -69.81 1.41 -17.88
N ALA A 374 -69.22 1.22 -16.69
CA ALA A 374 -69.86 0.52 -15.58
C ALA A 374 -70.88 1.39 -14.81
N ASP A 375 -70.62 2.69 -14.67
CA ASP A 375 -71.47 3.64 -13.91
C ASP A 375 -72.62 4.21 -14.74
N SER A 376 -72.61 4.03 -16.06
CA SER A 376 -73.68 4.51 -16.95
C SER A 376 -74.34 3.32 -17.64
N ASP A 377 -75.69 3.27 -17.64
CA ASP A 377 -76.50 2.27 -18.37
C ASP A 377 -76.41 2.45 -19.90
N VAL A 378 -75.22 2.77 -20.42
CA VAL A 378 -74.96 3.01 -21.84
C VAL A 378 -74.65 1.67 -22.49
N LYS A 379 -75.63 1.14 -23.23
CA LYS A 379 -75.40 0.00 -24.14
C LYS A 379 -74.58 0.48 -25.33
N LEU A 380 -73.31 0.05 -25.39
CA LEU A 380 -72.44 0.26 -26.54
C LEU A 380 -72.79 -0.77 -27.62
N ASP A 381 -73.14 -0.29 -28.81
CA ASP A 381 -73.43 -1.13 -29.96
C ASP A 381 -72.20 -1.17 -30.88
N PRO A 382 -71.55 -2.33 -31.06
CA PRO A 382 -70.32 -2.45 -31.85
C PRO A 382 -70.49 -2.11 -33.33
N GLU A 383 -71.71 -2.08 -33.87
CA GLU A 383 -71.96 -1.70 -35.28
C GLU A 383 -72.28 -0.21 -35.47
N ASN A 384 -72.45 0.57 -34.39
CA ASN A 384 -72.78 2.00 -34.47
C ASN A 384 -71.71 2.90 -33.79
N PRO A 385 -70.78 3.49 -34.56
CA PRO A 385 -69.67 4.32 -34.06
C PRO A 385 -70.10 5.54 -33.24
N ASP A 386 -71.32 6.05 -33.45
CA ASP A 386 -71.80 7.25 -32.75
C ASP A 386 -72.08 7.00 -31.27
N THR A 387 -72.33 5.74 -30.88
CA THR A 387 -72.50 5.38 -29.46
C THR A 387 -71.20 5.53 -28.66
N TYR A 388 -70.06 5.16 -29.26
CA TYR A 388 -68.72 5.36 -28.69
C TYR A 388 -68.32 6.84 -28.66
N LYS A 389 -68.72 7.61 -29.69
CA LYS A 389 -68.46 9.06 -29.76
C LYS A 389 -69.20 9.82 -28.66
N ASN A 390 -70.46 9.48 -28.40
CA ASN A 390 -71.25 10.10 -27.32
C ASN A 390 -70.72 9.74 -25.93
N LEU A 391 -70.22 8.51 -25.73
CA LEU A 391 -69.55 8.11 -24.49
C LEU A 391 -68.29 8.95 -24.22
N LEU A 392 -67.45 9.14 -25.24
CA LEU A 392 -66.23 9.95 -25.15
C LEU A 392 -66.52 11.43 -24.87
N LEU A 393 -67.53 12.02 -25.54
CA LEU A 393 -67.95 13.42 -25.31
C LEU A 393 -68.49 13.66 -23.90
N ASN A 394 -69.23 12.69 -23.34
CA ASN A 394 -69.74 12.76 -21.97
C ASN A 394 -68.64 12.61 -20.89
N MET A 395 -67.57 11.87 -21.17
CA MET A 395 -66.42 11.79 -20.28
C MET A 395 -65.62 13.10 -20.25
N THR A 396 -65.50 13.80 -21.38
CA THR A 396 -64.81 15.10 -21.45
C THR A 396 -65.60 16.27 -20.82
N SER A 397 -66.93 16.17 -20.74
CA SER A 397 -67.77 17.26 -20.19
C SER A 397 -67.99 17.18 -18.66
N LYS A 398 -67.88 15.98 -18.06
CA LYS A 398 -68.05 15.79 -16.60
C LYS A 398 -66.76 15.94 -15.79
N ASN A 399 -65.62 15.63 -16.38
CA ASN A 399 -64.32 15.83 -15.75
C ASN A 399 -63.67 17.01 -16.46
N GLY A 400 -63.69 18.19 -15.85
CA GLY A 400 -63.13 19.42 -16.43
C GLY A 400 -61.64 19.34 -16.74
N PHE A 401 -61.28 18.64 -17.81
CA PHE A 401 -59.97 18.64 -18.43
C PHE A 401 -60.05 19.52 -19.68
N THR A 402 -59.50 20.72 -19.59
CA THR A 402 -59.00 21.48 -20.75
C THR A 402 -57.64 20.96 -21.15
#